data_AF-A0A7X6NXC5-F1
#
_entry.id   AF-A0A7X6NXC5-F1
#
_cell.length_a   1.000
_cell.length_b   1.000
_cell.length_c   1.000
_cell.angle_alpha   90.00
_cell.angle_beta   90.00
_cell.angle_gamma   90.00
#
_symmetry.space_group_name_H-M   'P 1'
#
loop_
_entity.id
_entity.type
_entity.pdbx_description
1 polymer ?
#
loop_
_entity_poly.entity_id
_entity_poly.type
_entity_poly.pdbx_seq_one_letter_code
_entity_poly.pdbx_strand_id
1 'polypeptide(L)'
;MIKKVLNVAFWVIFSVVFVIWVVDFVLTQTGKDPVFCLKKVTHQYDDGKVDECTGLGYRIYNYDRKSLPKGVDFAPIFVKMRIK
;
A
#
# COMPACT_ATOMS: atom_id res chain seq x y z
N MET A 1 -11.44 -17.89 30.15
CA MET A 1 -12.11 -16.65 29.68
C MET A 1 -11.21 -15.73 28.87
N ILE A 2 -10.02 -15.37 29.35
CA ILE A 2 -9.10 -14.42 28.68
C ILE A 2 -8.77 -14.82 27.23
N LYS A 3 -8.51 -16.11 26.96
CA LYS A 3 -8.25 -16.60 25.59
C LYS A 3 -9.40 -16.34 24.61
N LYS A 4 -10.66 -16.41 25.07
CA LYS A 4 -11.84 -16.14 24.24
C LYS A 4 -11.97 -14.64 23.94
N VAL A 5 -11.75 -13.79 24.95
CA VAL A 5 -11.79 -12.33 24.78
C VAL A 5 -10.70 -11.84 23.83
N LEU A 6 -9.46 -12.33 24.02
CA LEU A 6 -8.34 -11.98 23.14
C LEU A 6 -8.60 -12.43 21.69
N ASN A 7 -9.19 -13.61 21.49
CA ASN A 7 -9.54 -14.10 20.16
C ASN A 7 -10.58 -13.19 19.50
N VAL A 8 -11.65 -12.81 20.21
CA VAL A 8 -12.66 -11.89 19.67
C VAL A 8 -12.04 -10.53 19.32
N ALA A 9 -11.24 -9.96 20.22
CA ALA A 9 -10.57 -8.69 19.98
C ALA A 9 -9.64 -8.76 18.76
N PHE A 10 -8.87 -9.84 18.62
CA PHE A 10 -8.01 -10.07 17.46
C PHE A 10 -8.81 -10.08 16.16
N TRP A 11 -9.90 -10.84 16.08
CA TRP A 11 -10.73 -10.90 14.87
C TRP A 11 -11.40 -9.58 14.52
N VAL A 12 -11.79 -8.79 15.53
CA VAL A 12 -12.33 -7.44 15.32
C VAL A 12 -11.26 -6.50 14.76
N ILE A 13 -10.03 -6.50 15.31
CA ILE A 13 -8.94 -5.67 14.78
C ILE A 13 -8.55 -6.12 13.38
N PHE A 14 -8.45 -7.44 13.17
CA PHE A 14 -8.11 -8.02 11.88
C PHE A 14 -9.14 -7.67 10.80
N SER A 15 -10.44 -7.70 11.11
CA SER A 15 -11.48 -7.33 10.15
C SER A 15 -11.40 -5.86 9.75
N VAL A 16 -11.11 -4.96 10.69
CA VAL A 16 -10.89 -3.53 10.40
C VAL A 16 -9.68 -3.35 9.47
N VAL A 17 -8.55 -3.98 9.77
CA VAL A 17 -7.35 -3.90 8.94
C VAL A 17 -7.59 -4.50 7.54
N PHE A 18 -8.32 -5.61 7.46
CA PHE A 18 -8.67 -6.23 6.20
C PHE A 18 -9.55 -5.32 5.32
N VAL A 19 -10.53 -4.63 5.91
CA VAL A 19 -11.35 -3.65 5.18
C VAL A 19 -10.48 -2.50 4.64
N ILE A 20 -9.53 -2.00 5.44
CA ILE A 20 -8.57 -0.98 4.99
C ILE A 20 -7.79 -1.46 3.76
N TRP A 21 -7.26 -2.69 3.80
CA TRP A 21 -6.53 -3.26 2.66
C TRP A 21 -7.38 -3.34 1.40
N VAL A 22 -8.63 -3.79 1.51
CA VAL A 22 -9.54 -3.90 0.36
C VAL A 22 -9.87 -2.52 -0.20
N VAL A 23 -10.19 -1.56 0.65
CA VAL A 23 -10.53 -0.19 0.22
C VAL A 23 -9.34 0.47 -0.48
N ASP A 24 -8.15 0.43 0.13
CA ASP A 24 -6.96 1.04 -0.44
C ASP A 24 -6.54 0.34 -1.74
N PHE A 25 -6.65 -0.99 -1.82
CA PHE A 25 -6.41 -1.72 -3.06
C PHE A 25 -7.35 -1.25 -4.17
N VAL A 26 -8.66 -1.20 -3.91
CA VAL A 26 -9.65 -0.76 -4.91
C VAL A 26 -9.39 0.68 -5.35
N LEU A 27 -9.14 1.61 -4.41
CA LEU A 27 -8.85 3.00 -4.74
C LEU A 27 -7.63 3.11 -5.64
N THR A 28 -6.55 2.42 -5.27
CA THR A 28 -5.29 2.39 -6.02
C THR A 28 -5.51 1.88 -7.45
N GLN A 29 -6.30 0.82 -7.63
CA GLN A 29 -6.62 0.27 -8.96
C GLN A 29 -7.49 1.23 -9.79
N THR A 30 -8.31 2.07 -9.15
CA THR A 30 -9.10 3.11 -9.83
C THR A 30 -8.31 4.40 -10.08
N GLY A 31 -7.00 4.42 -9.82
CA GLY A 31 -6.15 5.60 -9.98
C GLY A 31 -6.38 6.70 -8.94
N LYS A 32 -7.08 6.38 -7.83
CA LYS A 32 -7.26 7.28 -6.70
C LYS A 32 -6.18 7.03 -5.65
N ASP A 33 -5.88 8.06 -4.87
CA ASP A 33 -4.96 7.92 -3.75
C ASP A 33 -5.56 6.99 -2.67
N PRO A 34 -4.71 6.17 -1.99
CA PRO A 34 -5.15 5.36 -0.87
C PRO A 34 -5.58 6.24 0.30
N VAL A 35 -6.53 5.76 1.11
CA VAL A 35 -6.95 6.45 2.33
C VAL A 35 -5.82 6.40 3.36
N PHE A 36 -5.15 5.25 3.50
CA PHE A 36 -4.09 5.08 4.49
C PHE A 36 -2.70 5.13 3.87
N CYS A 37 -2.08 6.31 3.96
CA CYS A 37 -0.67 6.51 3.66
C CYS A 37 0.10 6.96 4.89
N LEU A 38 0.68 6.02 5.64
CA LEU A 38 1.45 6.33 6.86
C LEU A 38 2.74 7.10 6.54
N LYS A 39 3.35 6.79 5.41
CA LYS A 39 4.54 7.48 4.93
C LYS A 39 4.47 7.62 3.42
N LYS A 40 4.63 8.84 2.94
CA LYS A 40 4.77 9.15 1.52
C LYS A 40 6.21 9.54 1.22
N VAL A 41 6.79 8.96 0.17
CA VAL A 41 8.15 9.26 -0.29
C VAL A 41 8.11 9.39 -1.80
N THR A 42 8.67 10.47 -2.34
CA THR A 42 8.83 10.63 -3.79
C THR A 42 10.29 10.41 -4.14
N HIS A 43 10.55 9.40 -4.97
CA HIS A 43 11.87 9.10 -5.51
C HIS A 43 12.01 9.78 -6.86
N GLN A 44 12.94 10.73 -6.97
CA GLN A 44 13.25 11.45 -8.21
C GLN A 44 14.31 10.69 -9.01
N TYR A 45 14.12 10.62 -10.32
CA TYR A 45 15.04 10.01 -11.28
C TYR A 45 15.19 10.92 -12.50
N ASP A 46 16.26 10.73 -13.28
CA ASP A 46 16.53 11.54 -14.47
C ASP A 46 15.42 11.45 -15.54
N ASP A 47 14.67 10.34 -15.55
CA ASP A 47 13.64 10.02 -16.53
C ASP A 47 12.20 10.08 -15.98
N GLY A 48 12.03 10.59 -14.76
CA GLY A 48 10.73 10.74 -14.11
C GLY A 48 10.77 10.52 -12.59
N LYS A 49 9.65 10.12 -12.00
CA LYS A 49 9.54 9.93 -10.54
C LYS A 49 8.78 8.65 -10.19
N VAL A 50 8.99 8.18 -8.97
CA VAL A 50 8.17 7.13 -8.35
C VAL A 50 7.62 7.65 -7.04
N ASP A 51 6.30 7.70 -6.92
CA ASP A 51 5.63 8.06 -5.68
C ASP A 51 5.37 6.76 -4.89
N GLU A 52 6.04 6.61 -3.76
CA GLU A 52 5.88 5.52 -2.81
C GLU A 52 4.96 5.94 -1.66
N CYS A 53 4.00 5.08 -1.35
CA CYS A 53 3.16 5.19 -0.17
C CYS A 53 3.27 3.91 0.66
N THR A 54 3.62 4.04 1.94
CA THR A 54 3.62 2.92 2.90
C THR A 54 2.32 2.95 3.68
N GLY A 55 1.48 1.94 3.47
CA GLY A 55 0.24 1.73 4.22
C GLY A 55 0.43 0.76 5.39
N LEU A 56 -0.68 0.30 5.96
CA LEU A 56 -0.68 -0.67 7.06
C LEU A 56 -0.34 -2.06 6.54
N GLY A 57 0.95 -2.41 6.45
CA GLY A 57 1.40 -3.75 6.03
C GLY A 57 1.54 -3.95 4.51
N TYR A 58 1.36 -2.88 3.74
CA TYR A 58 1.57 -2.88 2.29
C TYR A 58 2.32 -1.61 1.85
N ARG A 59 2.79 -1.62 0.60
CA ARG A 59 3.34 -0.46 -0.10
C ARG A 59 2.67 -0.29 -1.46
N ILE A 60 2.50 0.95 -1.85
CA ILE A 60 2.02 1.33 -3.18
C ILE A 60 3.14 2.10 -3.87
N TYR A 61 3.40 1.74 -5.13
CA TYR A 61 4.38 2.40 -5.97
C TYR A 61 3.69 2.90 -7.24
N ASN A 62 3.62 4.21 -7.40
CA ASN A 62 3.11 4.83 -8.62
C ASN A 62 4.28 5.24 -9.51
N TYR A 63 4.41 4.60 -10.67
CA TYR A 63 5.51 4.78 -11.60
C TYR A 63 5.15 5.81 -12.67
N ASP A 64 5.78 6.98 -12.57
CA ASP A 64 5.77 7.99 -13.63
C ASP A 64 7.19 8.16 -14.17
N ARG A 65 7.72 7.07 -14.75
CA ARG A 65 9.05 7.01 -15.36
C ARG A 65 8.94 6.60 -16.81
N LYS A 66 9.74 7.21 -17.69
CA LYS A 66 9.80 6.82 -19.12
C LYS A 66 10.39 5.43 -19.33
N SER A 67 11.27 5.01 -18.42
CA SER A 67 12.06 3.79 -18.56
C SER A 67 11.38 2.51 -18.07
N LEU A 68 10.27 2.64 -17.33
CA LEU A 68 9.45 1.54 -16.80
C LEU A 68 8.02 1.62 -17.37
N PRO A 69 7.29 0.50 -17.45
CA PRO A 69 5.86 0.54 -17.76
C PRO A 69 5.15 1.44 -16.75
N LYS A 70 4.32 2.37 -17.26
CA LYS A 70 3.44 3.17 -16.41
C LYS A 70 2.48 2.26 -15.67
N GLY A 71 2.23 2.55 -14.41
CA GLY A 71 1.28 1.79 -13.60
C GLY A 71 1.48 1.99 -12.12
N VAL A 72 0.60 1.34 -11.37
CA VAL A 72 0.62 1.35 -9.92
C VAL A 72 0.77 -0.08 -9.42
N ASP A 73 1.80 -0.33 -8.62
CA ASP A 73 1.98 -1.61 -7.95
C ASP A 73 1.45 -1.50 -6.52
N PHE A 74 0.57 -2.42 -6.13
CA PHE A 74 0.17 -2.64 -4.75
C PHE A 74 0.83 -3.93 -4.28
N ALA A 75 1.74 -3.84 -3.31
CA ALA A 75 2.54 -4.99 -2.89
C ALA A 75 2.65 -5.07 -1.35
N PRO A 76 2.93 -6.25 -0.79
CA PRO A 76 3.24 -6.37 0.63
C PRO A 76 4.43 -5.50 1.04
N ILE A 77 4.48 -5.07 2.31
CA ILE A 77 5.48 -4.10 2.82
C ILE A 77 6.96 -4.50 2.64
N PHE A 78 7.24 -5.78 2.44
CA PHE A 78 8.58 -6.33 2.24
C PHE A 78 9.03 -6.33 0.78
N VAL A 79 8.12 -6.12 -0.17
CA VAL A 79 8.46 -5.98 -1.59
C VAL A 79 9.00 -4.58 -1.82
N LYS A 80 10.14 -4.49 -2.51
CA LYS A 80 10.76 -3.21 -2.88
C LYS A 80 10.24 -2.76 -4.25
N MET A 81 10.34 -1.47 -4.51
CA MET A 81 10.03 -0.91 -5.83
C MET A 81 10.88 -1.54 -6.93
N ARG A 82 10.30 -1.70 -8.12
CA ARG A 82 11.03 -2.04 -9.34
C ARG A 82 12.11 -1.00 -9.64
N ILE A 83 13.29 -1.50 -9.98
CA ILE A 83 14.44 -0.71 -10.41
C ILE A 83 14.76 -1.16 -11.84
N LYS A 84 15.14 -0.23 -12.71
CA LYS A 84 15.65 -0.54 -14.04
C LYS A 84 17.16 -0.77 -13.99
#